data_AF-A0AAN7CHF3-F1
#
_entry.id   AF-A0AAN7CHF3-F1
#
_cell.length_a   1.000
_cell.length_b   1.000
_cell.length_c   1.000
_cell.angle_alpha   90.00
_cell.angle_beta   90.00
_cell.angle_gamma   90.00
#
_symmetry.space_group_name_H-M   'P 1'
#
loop_
_entity.id
_entity.type
_entity.pdbx_description
1 polymer ?
#
loop_
_entity_poly.entity_id
_entity_poly.type
_entity_poly.pdbx_seq_one_letter_code
_entity_poly.pdbx_strand_id
1 'polypeptide(L)'
;MHRRLLAFLLLVPGALTQPSALVVVVHTPQTWQDALAHCQEMGHIMYPVPATPTDPIYNVLEQQPGENYWISRRTGGSCTCLDKNGVGDLLEELPCGDLLPAFCLA
;
A
#
# COMPACT_ATOMS: atom_id res chain seq x y z
N MET A 1 13.02 -23.08 -58.61
CA MET A 1 13.33 -23.96 -57.47
C MET A 1 13.36 -23.13 -56.19
N HIS A 2 12.55 -23.55 -55.20
CA HIS A 2 12.62 -23.26 -53.75
C HIS A 2 12.35 -21.84 -53.23
N ARG A 3 11.05 -21.53 -53.14
CA ARG A 3 10.41 -20.62 -52.17
C ARG A 3 10.70 -21.13 -50.74
N ARG A 4 11.40 -20.36 -49.91
CA ARG A 4 11.50 -20.64 -48.46
C ARG A 4 10.64 -19.64 -47.70
N LEU A 5 9.48 -20.11 -47.23
CA LEU A 5 8.63 -19.41 -46.26
C LEU A 5 9.31 -19.48 -44.89
N LEU A 6 9.74 -18.33 -44.37
CA LEU A 6 10.10 -18.17 -42.97
C LEU A 6 8.82 -17.88 -42.18
N ALA A 7 8.38 -18.86 -41.39
CA ALA A 7 7.29 -18.71 -40.45
C ALA A 7 7.71 -17.73 -39.34
N PHE A 8 7.10 -16.55 -39.32
CA PHE A 8 7.15 -15.64 -38.19
C PHE A 8 6.32 -16.25 -37.05
N LEU A 9 6.99 -16.88 -36.09
CA LEU A 9 6.43 -17.19 -34.77
C LEU A 9 6.19 -15.87 -34.05
N LEU A 10 4.97 -15.34 -34.15
CA LEU A 10 4.49 -14.27 -33.28
C LEU A 10 4.32 -14.88 -31.88
N LEU A 11 5.36 -14.79 -31.04
CA LEU A 11 5.19 -14.88 -29.59
C LEU A 11 4.31 -13.68 -29.19
N VAL A 12 3.04 -13.94 -28.94
CA VAL A 12 2.17 -12.98 -28.25
C VAL A 12 2.70 -12.90 -26.82
N PRO A 13 3.22 -11.75 -26.34
CA PRO A 13 3.47 -11.59 -24.92
C PRO A 13 2.09 -11.57 -24.27
N GLY A 14 1.75 -12.64 -23.55
CA GLY A 14 0.65 -12.58 -22.59
C GLY A 14 1.00 -11.50 -21.57
N ALA A 15 0.42 -10.31 -21.73
CA ALA A 15 0.51 -9.27 -20.72
C ALA A 15 -0.18 -9.81 -19.47
N LEU A 16 0.63 -10.24 -18.48
CA LEU A 16 0.14 -10.50 -17.14
C LEU A 16 -0.50 -9.20 -16.65
N THR A 17 -1.83 -9.17 -16.62
CA THR A 17 -2.57 -8.05 -16.05
C THR A 17 -2.33 -8.15 -14.56
N GLN A 18 -1.36 -7.39 -14.05
CA GLN A 18 -1.17 -7.27 -12.60
C GLN A 18 -2.46 -6.65 -12.04
N PRO A 19 -3.17 -7.32 -11.12
CA PRO A 19 -4.30 -6.69 -10.46
C PRO A 19 -3.78 -5.44 -9.76
N SER A 20 -4.31 -4.28 -10.13
CA SER A 20 -4.04 -3.04 -9.41
C SER A 20 -4.66 -3.19 -8.02
N ALA A 21 -3.85 -3.50 -7.01
CA ALA A 21 -4.32 -3.62 -5.64
C ALA A 21 -4.95 -2.28 -5.23
N LEU A 22 -6.14 -2.33 -4.62
CA LEU A 22 -6.92 -1.14 -4.31
C LEU A 22 -6.65 -0.71 -2.87
N VAL A 23 -6.29 0.56 -2.68
CA VAL A 23 -6.11 1.15 -1.36
C VAL A 23 -7.45 1.62 -0.83
N VAL A 24 -7.81 1.16 0.37
CA VAL A 24 -9.00 1.61 1.12
C VAL A 24 -8.55 2.47 2.28
N VAL A 25 -9.21 3.61 2.50
CA VAL A 25 -8.93 4.50 3.62
C VAL A 25 -9.99 4.30 4.71
N VAL A 26 -9.55 3.88 5.90
CA VAL A 26 -10.37 3.87 7.11
C VAL A 26 -10.24 5.24 7.76
N HIS A 27 -11.24 6.09 7.56
CA HIS A 27 -11.20 7.48 8.04
C HIS A 27 -11.42 7.63 9.54
N THR A 28 -12.13 6.70 10.19
CA THR A 28 -12.38 6.74 11.63
C THR A 28 -11.07 6.50 12.37
N PRO A 29 -10.59 7.44 13.21
CA PRO A 29 -9.36 7.24 13.96
C PRO A 29 -9.47 6.08 14.94
N GLN A 30 -8.48 5.19 14.91
CA GLN A 30 -8.44 3.95 15.68
C GLN A 30 -7.02 3.72 16.22
N THR A 31 -6.90 2.90 17.28
CA THR A 31 -5.59 2.40 17.67
C THR A 31 -5.03 1.54 16.55
N TRP A 32 -3.71 1.34 16.52
CA TRP A 32 -3.11 0.53 15.48
C TRP A 32 -3.69 -0.90 15.44
N GLN A 33 -3.93 -1.49 16.62
CA GLN A 33 -4.47 -2.85 16.74
C GLN A 33 -5.92 -2.94 16.24
N ASP A 34 -6.75 -1.93 16.54
CA ASP A 34 -8.13 -1.89 16.07
C ASP A 34 -8.20 -1.64 14.56
N ALA A 35 -7.35 -0.76 14.04
CA ALA A 35 -7.24 -0.53 12.60
C ALA A 35 -6.81 -1.80 11.84
N LEU A 36 -5.88 -2.58 12.41
CA LEU A 36 -5.47 -3.86 11.81
C LEU A 36 -6.65 -4.85 11.76
N ALA A 37 -7.36 -4.98 12.88
CA ALA A 37 -8.55 -5.83 12.96
C ALA A 37 -9.62 -5.36 11.96
N HIS A 38 -9.85 -4.05 11.84
CA HIS A 38 -10.81 -3.48 10.91
C HIS A 38 -10.47 -3.80 9.45
N CYS A 39 -9.20 -3.65 9.03
CA CYS A 39 -8.79 -4.07 7.69
C CYS A 39 -9.09 -5.55 7.45
N GLN A 40 -8.82 -6.42 8.44
CA GLN A 40 -9.06 -7.87 8.35
C GLN A 40 -10.55 -8.22 8.29
N GLU A 41 -11.39 -7.53 9.07
CA GLU A 41 -12.85 -7.70 9.07
C GLU A 41 -13.48 -7.36 7.71
N MET A 42 -12.90 -6.42 6.96
CA MET A 42 -13.30 -6.11 5.58
C MET A 42 -12.78 -7.12 4.54
N GLY A 43 -11.99 -8.13 4.95
CA GLY A 43 -11.33 -9.05 4.03
C GLY A 43 -10.10 -8.45 3.33
N HIS A 44 -9.49 -7.42 3.93
CA HIS A 44 -8.30 -6.73 3.45
C HIS A 44 -7.13 -6.96 4.40
N ILE A 45 -5.95 -6.47 4.03
CA ILE A 45 -4.81 -6.37 4.94
C ILE A 45 -4.53 -4.91 5.24
N MET A 46 -3.91 -4.61 6.38
CA MET A 46 -3.37 -3.28 6.60
C MET A 46 -2.24 -3.03 5.59
N TYR A 47 -2.18 -1.83 5.02
CA TYR A 47 -1.25 -1.52 3.93
C TYR A 47 0.20 -1.85 4.34
N PRO A 48 0.99 -2.57 3.53
CA PRO A 48 2.36 -2.95 3.91
C PRO A 48 3.28 -1.73 3.99
N VAL A 49 4.40 -1.86 4.72
CA VAL A 49 5.44 -0.81 4.70
C VAL A 49 5.95 -0.65 3.25
N PRO A 50 5.90 0.57 2.67
CA PRO A 50 6.39 0.81 1.32
C PRO A 50 7.84 0.37 1.14
N ALA A 51 8.10 -0.42 0.10
CA ALA A 51 9.45 -0.91 -0.19
C ALA A 51 10.28 0.07 -1.04
N THR A 52 9.61 1.02 -1.70
CA THR A 52 10.22 1.97 -2.64
C THR A 52 9.65 3.37 -2.43
N PRO A 53 10.39 4.43 -2.82
CA PRO A 53 9.90 5.82 -2.73
C PRO A 53 8.83 6.15 -3.80
N THR A 54 8.54 5.23 -4.71
CA THR A 54 7.53 5.40 -5.77
C THR A 54 6.29 4.55 -5.50
N ASP A 55 6.11 4.09 -4.27
CA ASP A 55 4.95 3.30 -3.87
C ASP A 55 3.66 4.11 -4.11
N PRO A 56 2.62 3.52 -4.73
CA PRO A 56 1.40 4.25 -5.06
C PRO A 56 0.67 4.82 -3.85
N ILE A 57 0.93 4.33 -2.63
CA ILE A 57 0.31 4.86 -1.41
C ILE A 57 0.60 6.34 -1.19
N TYR A 58 1.74 6.84 -1.65
CA TYR A 58 2.10 8.25 -1.45
C TYR A 58 1.16 9.18 -2.22
N ASN A 59 0.72 8.78 -3.41
CA ASN A 59 -0.30 9.54 -4.15
C ASN A 59 -1.65 9.55 -3.42
N VAL A 60 -1.99 8.46 -2.72
CA VAL A 60 -3.22 8.37 -1.91
C VAL A 60 -3.10 9.26 -0.67
N LEU A 61 -1.96 9.20 0.03
CA LEU A 61 -1.63 10.01 1.21
C LEU A 61 -1.71 11.51 0.91
N GLU A 62 -1.15 11.96 -0.22
CA GLU A 62 -1.20 13.37 -0.64
C GLU A 62 -2.63 13.90 -0.79
N GLN A 63 -3.55 13.03 -1.23
CA GLN A 63 -4.96 13.37 -1.42
C GLN A 63 -5.76 13.33 -0.11
N GLN A 64 -5.21 12.77 0.96
CA GLN A 64 -5.90 12.69 2.23
C GLN A 64 -5.82 14.01 3.03
N PRO A 65 -6.87 14.33 3.82
CA PRO A 65 -6.89 15.54 4.65
C PRO A 65 -6.09 15.41 5.96
N GLY A 66 -5.86 14.20 6.45
CA GLY A 66 -5.08 13.96 7.66
C GLY A 66 -3.58 14.01 7.42
N GLU A 67 -2.82 14.05 8.51
CA GLU A 67 -1.35 14.09 8.48
C GLU A 67 -0.78 12.67 8.58
N ASN A 68 -1.26 11.89 9.55
CA ASN A 68 -0.71 10.57 9.86
C ASN A 68 -1.74 9.45 9.65
N TYR A 69 -1.31 8.35 9.02
CA TYR A 69 -2.14 7.19 8.70
C TYR A 69 -1.46 5.87 9.06
N TRP A 70 -2.14 5.01 9.81
CA TRP A 70 -1.62 3.68 10.15
C TRP A 70 -1.41 2.81 8.91
N ILE A 71 -0.28 2.10 8.94
CA ILE A 71 0.09 1.03 8.03
C ILE A 71 0.65 -0.15 8.84
N SER A 72 0.96 -1.26 8.17
CA SER A 72 1.56 -2.43 8.80
C SER A 72 2.87 -2.06 9.51
N ARG A 73 3.13 -2.75 10.62
CA ARG A 73 4.23 -2.45 11.53
C ARG A 73 5.59 -2.86 10.96
N ARG A 74 6.61 -2.01 11.13
CA ARG A 74 8.00 -2.31 10.77
C ARG A 74 8.76 -3.12 11.83
N THR A 75 8.67 -2.74 13.11
CA THR A 75 9.46 -3.33 14.22
C THR A 75 8.65 -3.45 15.52
N GLY A 76 9.13 -4.22 16.50
CA GLY A 76 8.47 -4.38 17.81
C GLY A 76 8.87 -3.30 18.82
N GLY A 77 7.89 -2.58 19.37
CA GLY A 77 8.01 -1.53 20.40
C GLY A 77 7.06 -0.34 20.17
N SER A 78 6.99 0.13 18.93
CA SER A 78 6.18 1.26 18.41
C SER A 78 5.34 0.81 17.20
N CYS A 79 4.40 1.61 16.72
CA CYS A 79 3.58 1.32 15.56
C CYS A 79 3.90 2.29 14.42
N THR A 80 3.75 1.83 13.17
CA THR A 80 4.22 2.56 11.99
C THR A 80 3.08 3.26 11.28
N CYS A 81 3.22 4.55 11.01
CA CYS A 81 2.33 5.31 10.15
C CYS A 81 3.09 5.97 9.00
N LEU A 82 2.35 6.39 7.99
CA LEU A 82 2.81 7.37 7.03
C LEU A 82 2.53 8.78 7.58
N ASP A 83 3.55 9.62 7.64
CA ASP A 83 3.46 11.05 7.96
C ASP A 83 3.58 11.86 6.66
N LYS A 84 2.48 12.52 6.28
CA LYS A 84 2.39 13.37 5.09
C LYS A 84 3.39 14.53 5.11
N ASN A 85 3.74 15.01 6.30
CA ASN A 85 4.66 16.13 6.51
C ASN A 85 6.08 15.66 6.84
N GLY A 86 6.32 14.35 6.80
CA GLY A 86 7.60 13.75 7.14
C GLY A 86 8.72 14.20 6.21
N VAL A 87 9.95 14.23 6.73
CA VAL A 87 11.14 14.53 5.94
C VAL A 87 11.88 13.22 5.64
N GLY A 88 11.93 12.82 4.37
CA GLY A 88 12.63 11.60 3.95
C GLY A 88 11.67 10.52 3.47
N ASP A 89 11.65 9.36 4.15
CA ASP A 89 10.89 8.17 3.74
C ASP A 89 9.41 8.19 4.18
N LEU A 90 8.90 9.32 4.69
CA LEU A 90 7.53 9.55 5.17
C LEU A 90 7.05 8.54 6.21
N LEU A 91 7.96 7.75 6.80
CA LEU A 91 7.65 6.75 7.80
C LEU A 91 7.93 7.33 9.19
N GLU A 92 6.93 7.28 10.04
CA GLU A 92 7.04 7.66 11.44
C GLU A 92 6.68 6.47 12.34
N GLU A 93 7.32 6.41 13.51
CA GLU A 93 6.99 5.45 14.56
C GLU A 93 6.34 6.19 15.73
N LEU A 94 5.12 5.76 16.09
CA LEU A 94 4.30 6.37 17.14
C LEU A 94 3.87 5.32 18.19
N PRO A 95 3.44 5.76 19.39
CA PRO A 95 2.78 4.88 20.33
C PRO A 95 1.57 4.17 19.70
N CYS A 96 1.48 2.85 19.86
CA CYS A 96 0.40 2.06 19.25
C CYS A 96 -1.02 2.40 19.74
N GLY A 97 -1.13 3.12 20.87
CA GLY A 97 -2.40 3.57 21.44
C GLY A 97 -2.93 4.88 20.85
N ASP A 98 -2.16 5.55 19.99
CA ASP A 98 -2.61 6.78 19.33
C ASP A 98 -3.75 6.47 18.35
N LEU A 99 -4.67 7.43 18.22
CA LEU A 99 -5.86 7.29 17.38
C LEU A 99 -5.61 7.96 16.03
N LEU A 100 -5.41 7.15 15.00
CA LEU A 100 -5.18 7.61 13.63
C LEU A 100 -6.09 6.88 12.64
N PRO A 101 -6.44 7.51 11.51
CA PRO A 101 -6.99 6.79 10.37
C PRO A 101 -5.97 5.77 9.84
N ALA A 102 -6.41 4.84 8.97
CA ALA A 102 -5.56 3.77 8.47
C ALA A 102 -5.73 3.52 6.97
N PHE A 103 -4.69 2.96 6.36
CA PHE A 103 -4.76 2.43 5.00
C PHE A 103 -4.85 0.90 5.04
N CYS A 104 -5.81 0.36 4.29
CA CYS A 104 -5.92 -1.05 3.98
C CYS A 104 -5.62 -1.32 2.50
N LEU A 105 -5.25 -2.55 2.18
CA LEU A 105 -4.99 -3.04 0.83
C LEU A 105 -5.95 -4.21 0.54
N ALA A 106 -6.77 -4.05 -0.50
CA ALA A 106 -7.74 -5.03 -0.98
C ALA A 106 -7.16 -5.98 -2.04
#